data_AF-A0A6Y2KGM3-F1
#
_entry.id   AF-A0A6Y2KGM3-F1
#
_cell.length_a   1.000
_cell.length_b   1.000
_cell.length_c   1.000
_cell.angle_alpha   90.00
_cell.angle_beta   90.00
_cell.angle_gamma   90.00
#
_symmetry.space_group_name_H-M   'P 1'
#
loop_
_entity.id
_entity.type
_entity.pdbx_description
1 polymer ?
#
loop_
_entity_poly.entity_id
_entity_poly.type
_entity_poly.pdbx_seq_one_letter_code
_entity_poly.pdbx_strand_id
1 'polypeptide(L)'
;MDLFPDIEQAVPLPHEEVLRYMVCKIRDNRSEEWLAEMCRKNNLSDVCQEYLHRGVLKALEGEPDVSFYPPRLTIELVPRTCWFDNVRSAVSSTDWKRLRQQTARSAGWKCQICGGKGPRWPVECHEIWHYDDDRQCQTLTGLIALCPSCHEVKHMGFSELRGKKDEAVAHLALVNGWSLQGAFDYVDEAFDVWRERSRYAWQLDISWLETQGIKRQDETAAEGSNIPADNQLSLELEVPPVVVESTAVPTVVEQESTSDNVGQIQKDNPVSRSSSVGSTFWSVCLRVFCQVKKVIREQW
;
A
#
# COMPACT_ATOMS: atom_id res chain seq x y z
N MET A 1 -23.57 -9.14 19.50
CA MET A 1 -23.72 -8.49 18.18
C MET A 1 -22.43 -8.76 17.44
N ASP A 2 -22.35 -9.94 16.86
CA ASP A 2 -21.07 -10.62 16.68
C ASP A 2 -20.72 -10.58 15.19
N LEU A 3 -20.17 -9.43 14.81
CA LEU A 3 -19.77 -9.14 13.44
C LEU A 3 -18.57 -10.02 13.08
N PHE A 4 -18.72 -10.74 11.95
CA PHE A 4 -17.74 -11.62 11.31
C PHE A 4 -17.52 -13.00 11.99
N PRO A 5 -17.89 -14.12 11.35
CA PRO A 5 -17.66 -15.48 11.84
C PRO A 5 -16.23 -15.99 11.52
N ASP A 6 -15.89 -17.13 12.10
CA ASP A 6 -14.58 -17.78 12.03
C ASP A 6 -14.11 -18.17 10.62
N ILE A 7 -13.18 -17.38 10.06
CA ILE A 7 -12.47 -17.67 8.81
C ILE A 7 -11.36 -18.71 9.10
N GLU A 8 -11.75 -19.97 9.33
CA GLU A 8 -10.84 -21.03 9.82
C GLU A 8 -10.38 -22.08 8.79
N GLN A 9 -10.92 -22.10 7.57
CA GLN A 9 -10.48 -23.01 6.49
C GLN A 9 -10.19 -22.24 5.21
N ALA A 10 -9.08 -22.59 4.54
CA ALA A 10 -8.54 -21.75 3.49
C ALA A 10 -7.61 -22.54 2.53
N VAL A 11 -7.69 -22.20 1.24
CA VAL A 11 -6.73 -22.58 0.17
C VAL A 11 -6.31 -21.25 -0.54
N PRO A 12 -5.88 -21.09 -1.83
CA PRO A 12 -5.85 -19.72 -2.38
C PRO A 12 -7.28 -19.16 -2.27
N LEU A 13 -7.47 -18.12 -1.44
CA LEU A 13 -8.71 -18.00 -0.68
C LEU A 13 -9.87 -17.56 -1.58
N PRO A 14 -10.97 -18.35 -1.69
CA PRO A 14 -12.14 -17.99 -2.48
C PRO A 14 -12.72 -16.61 -2.17
N HIS A 15 -12.52 -16.09 -0.95
CA HIS A 15 -12.95 -14.74 -0.61
C HIS A 15 -12.18 -13.64 -1.34
N GLU A 16 -10.89 -13.81 -1.67
CA GLU A 16 -10.10 -12.74 -2.29
C GLU A 16 -10.60 -12.45 -3.71
N GLU A 17 -11.01 -13.49 -4.46
CA GLU A 17 -11.62 -13.34 -5.78
C GLU A 17 -13.07 -12.82 -5.70
N VAL A 18 -13.87 -13.27 -4.73
CA VAL A 18 -15.22 -12.71 -4.48
C VAL A 18 -15.14 -11.22 -4.13
N LEU A 19 -14.21 -10.81 -3.25
CA LEU A 19 -14.00 -9.41 -2.91
C LEU A 19 -13.53 -8.59 -4.11
N ARG A 20 -12.59 -9.11 -4.92
CA ARG A 20 -12.17 -8.46 -6.16
C ARG A 20 -13.36 -8.28 -7.13
N TYR A 21 -14.25 -9.26 -7.26
CA TYR A 21 -15.46 -9.10 -8.07
C TYR A 21 -16.47 -8.12 -7.46
N MET A 22 -16.59 -8.03 -6.13
CA MET A 22 -17.39 -6.98 -5.48
C MET A 22 -16.81 -5.58 -5.74
N VAL A 23 -15.48 -5.39 -5.66
CA VAL A 23 -14.82 -4.13 -6.05
C VAL A 23 -15.07 -3.79 -7.52
N CYS A 24 -14.89 -4.74 -8.44
CA CYS A 24 -15.19 -4.53 -9.86
C CYS A 24 -16.69 -4.27 -10.13
N LYS A 25 -17.61 -4.79 -9.31
CA LYS A 25 -19.04 -4.45 -9.37
C LYS A 25 -19.26 -2.99 -9.01
N ILE A 26 -18.75 -2.57 -7.86
CA ILE A 26 -18.99 -1.22 -7.30
C ILE A 26 -18.31 -0.16 -8.19
N ARG A 27 -16.99 -0.29 -8.40
CA ARG A 27 -16.18 0.67 -9.16
C ARG A 27 -16.63 0.84 -10.61
N ASP A 28 -16.97 -0.26 -11.28
CA ASP A 28 -17.34 -0.24 -12.70
C ASP A 28 -18.88 -0.19 -12.91
N ASN A 29 -19.65 0.06 -11.84
CA ASN A 29 -21.13 0.10 -11.80
C ASN A 29 -21.82 -1.08 -12.52
N ARG A 30 -21.44 -2.31 -12.15
CA ARG A 30 -21.97 -3.55 -12.75
C ARG A 30 -23.17 -4.07 -11.96
N SER A 31 -24.01 -4.85 -12.63
CA SER A 31 -25.19 -5.45 -12.02
C SER A 31 -24.84 -6.67 -11.13
N GLU A 32 -25.79 -7.10 -10.30
CA GLU A 32 -25.62 -8.28 -9.45
C GLU A 32 -25.57 -9.58 -10.25
N GLU A 33 -26.23 -9.66 -11.41
CA GLU A 33 -26.15 -10.82 -12.30
C GLU A 33 -24.73 -11.00 -12.86
N TRP A 34 -24.00 -9.90 -13.11
CA TRP A 34 -22.59 -9.97 -13.50
C TRP A 34 -21.72 -10.55 -12.36
N LEU A 35 -21.93 -10.11 -11.12
CA LEU A 35 -21.22 -10.64 -9.95
C LEU A 35 -21.53 -12.13 -9.76
N ALA A 36 -22.80 -12.51 -9.80
CA ALA A 36 -23.24 -13.90 -9.70
C ALA A 36 -22.63 -14.77 -10.81
N GLU A 37 -22.63 -14.30 -12.07
CA GLU A 37 -22.07 -15.01 -13.22
C GLU A 37 -20.54 -15.16 -13.14
N MET A 38 -19.82 -14.15 -12.65
CA MET A 38 -18.36 -14.23 -12.43
C MET A 38 -18.00 -15.19 -11.30
N CYS A 39 -18.73 -15.14 -10.18
CA CYS A 39 -18.55 -16.12 -9.10
C CYS A 39 -18.89 -17.55 -9.56
N ARG A 40 -19.97 -17.73 -10.31
CA ARG A 40 -20.37 -19.03 -10.87
C ARG A 40 -19.32 -19.61 -11.81
N LYS A 41 -18.73 -18.81 -12.69
CA LYS A 41 -17.67 -19.25 -13.64
C LYS A 41 -16.42 -19.77 -12.94
N ASN A 42 -16.10 -19.27 -11.76
CA ASN A 42 -14.90 -19.63 -11.01
C ASN A 42 -15.18 -20.58 -9.82
N ASN A 43 -16.41 -21.11 -9.71
CA ASN A 43 -16.86 -22.00 -8.64
C ASN A 43 -16.87 -21.34 -7.24
N LEU A 44 -17.14 -20.03 -7.18
CA LEU A 44 -17.18 -19.21 -5.97
C LEU A 44 -18.62 -18.89 -5.49
N SER A 45 -19.63 -19.55 -6.08
CA SER A 45 -21.06 -19.25 -5.83
C SER A 45 -21.41 -19.22 -4.34
N ASP A 46 -21.03 -20.26 -3.60
CA ASP A 46 -21.43 -20.44 -2.21
C ASP A 46 -20.85 -19.35 -1.29
N VAL A 47 -19.59 -18.99 -1.52
CA VAL A 47 -18.88 -17.93 -0.80
C VAL A 47 -19.47 -16.55 -1.14
N CYS A 48 -19.83 -16.32 -2.40
CA CYS A 48 -20.54 -15.11 -2.82
C CYS A 48 -21.91 -15.01 -2.13
N GLN A 49 -22.68 -16.09 -2.07
CA GLN A 49 -24.00 -16.11 -1.41
C GLN A 49 -23.86 -15.92 0.11
N GLU A 50 -22.87 -16.52 0.77
CA GLU A 50 -22.59 -16.28 2.19
C GLU A 50 -22.28 -14.80 2.45
N TYR A 51 -21.48 -14.17 1.58
CA TYR A 51 -21.08 -12.77 1.71
C TYR A 51 -22.27 -11.82 1.46
N LEU A 52 -23.11 -12.10 0.46
CA LEU A 52 -24.35 -11.36 0.21
C LEU A 52 -25.33 -11.49 1.39
N HIS A 53 -25.57 -12.71 1.89
CA HIS A 53 -26.44 -12.96 3.05
C HIS A 53 -25.93 -12.25 4.33
N ARG A 54 -24.61 -12.16 4.51
CA ARG A 54 -23.97 -11.42 5.61
C ARG A 54 -23.90 -9.91 5.39
N GLY A 55 -24.47 -9.38 4.30
CA GLY A 55 -24.51 -7.94 4.00
C GLY A 55 -23.16 -7.33 3.57
N VAL A 56 -22.17 -8.14 3.20
CA VAL A 56 -20.81 -7.69 2.85
C VAL A 56 -20.82 -6.70 1.69
N LEU A 57 -21.57 -7.00 0.62
CA LEU A 57 -21.70 -6.09 -0.52
C LEU A 57 -22.33 -4.76 -0.11
N LYS A 58 -23.41 -4.79 0.67
CA LYS A 58 -24.11 -3.60 1.15
C LYS A 58 -23.25 -2.72 2.07
N ALA A 59 -22.33 -3.31 2.84
CA ALA A 59 -21.36 -2.56 3.63
C ALA A 59 -20.35 -1.84 2.74
N LEU A 60 -19.80 -2.52 1.73
CA LEU A 60 -18.88 -1.94 0.74
C LEU A 60 -19.54 -0.86 -0.13
N GLU A 61 -20.85 -0.98 -0.40
CA GLU A 61 -21.70 -0.01 -1.11
C GLU A 61 -22.21 1.14 -0.22
N GLY A 62 -21.83 1.20 1.05
CA GLY A 62 -22.26 2.24 1.97
C GLY A 62 -21.68 3.63 1.66
N GLU A 63 -22.26 4.66 2.30
CA GLU A 63 -21.68 6.01 2.31
C GLU A 63 -20.26 5.99 2.91
N PRO A 64 -19.33 6.85 2.46
CA PRO A 64 -17.99 6.94 3.04
C PRO A 64 -18.03 7.45 4.49
N ASP A 65 -17.69 6.56 5.42
CA ASP A 65 -17.45 6.93 6.82
C ASP A 65 -16.03 7.49 6.97
N VAL A 66 -15.95 8.79 7.27
CA VAL A 66 -14.69 9.52 7.50
C VAL A 66 -14.30 9.58 8.99
N SER A 67 -15.03 8.89 9.88
CA SER A 67 -14.68 8.77 11.30
C SER A 67 -13.60 7.71 11.56
N PHE A 68 -12.53 7.74 10.76
CA PHE A 68 -11.54 6.67 10.61
C PHE A 68 -10.81 6.23 11.91
N TYR A 69 -10.87 6.98 13.01
CA TYR A 69 -9.87 6.89 14.08
C TYR A 69 -10.37 6.34 15.44
N PRO A 70 -9.64 5.38 16.04
CA PRO A 70 -8.51 4.62 15.49
C PRO A 70 -8.98 3.45 14.59
N PRO A 71 -8.36 3.19 13.42
CA PRO A 71 -8.68 2.01 12.61
C PRO A 71 -8.31 0.71 13.34
N ARG A 72 -9.08 -0.36 13.14
CA ARG A 72 -8.75 -1.70 13.65
C ARG A 72 -7.61 -2.35 12.86
N LEU A 73 -7.59 -2.14 11.55
CA LEU A 73 -6.54 -2.52 10.61
C LEU A 73 -6.02 -1.26 9.92
N THR A 74 -4.70 -1.07 9.98
CA THR A 74 -3.98 0.03 9.32
C THR A 74 -3.08 -0.49 8.21
N ILE A 75 -2.82 0.36 7.21
CA ILE A 75 -1.74 0.16 6.24
C ILE A 75 -0.41 0.57 6.90
N GLU A 76 0.71 -0.05 6.52
CA GLU A 76 2.04 0.21 7.11
C GLU A 76 3.12 0.25 6.01
N LEU A 77 3.12 1.33 5.24
CA LEU A 77 4.10 1.57 4.18
C LEU A 77 5.44 2.05 4.79
N VAL A 78 6.44 1.16 4.79
CA VAL A 78 7.80 1.49 5.22
C VAL A 78 8.41 2.57 4.30
N PRO A 79 9.00 3.67 4.84
CA PRO A 79 9.63 4.72 4.05
C PRO A 79 10.75 4.18 3.14
N ARG A 80 10.94 4.79 1.97
CA ARG A 80 11.90 4.31 0.95
C ARG A 80 13.35 4.17 1.44
N THR A 81 13.76 4.97 2.41
CA THR A 81 15.09 4.92 3.04
C THR A 81 15.26 3.70 3.94
N CYS A 82 14.17 3.16 4.48
CA CYS A 82 14.15 2.16 5.53
C CYS A 82 13.96 0.72 5.02
N TRP A 83 13.89 0.52 3.69
CA TRP A 83 13.52 -0.76 3.09
C TRP A 83 14.48 -1.93 3.35
N PHE A 84 15.68 -1.65 3.88
CA PHE A 84 16.67 -2.66 4.25
C PHE A 84 16.75 -2.89 5.77
N ASP A 85 16.05 -2.07 6.56
CA ASP A 85 16.12 -1.98 8.01
C ASP A 85 15.03 -2.82 8.69
N ASN A 86 15.11 -4.14 8.50
CA ASN A 86 14.17 -5.14 9.01
C ASN A 86 14.79 -5.97 10.14
N VAL A 87 13.96 -6.60 10.99
CA VAL A 87 14.46 -7.43 12.10
C VAL A 87 15.29 -8.60 11.61
N ARG A 88 14.97 -9.15 10.43
CA ARG A 88 15.64 -10.34 9.89
C ARG A 88 17.10 -10.09 9.45
N SER A 89 17.52 -8.86 9.17
CA SER A 89 18.95 -8.54 8.98
C SER A 89 19.71 -8.39 10.30
N ALA A 90 19.04 -7.97 11.37
CA ALA A 90 19.67 -7.71 12.68
C ALA A 90 19.74 -8.94 13.62
N VAL A 91 19.09 -10.07 13.29
CA VAL A 91 19.03 -11.26 14.17
C VAL A 91 19.40 -12.56 13.45
N SER A 92 19.82 -13.57 14.22
CA SER A 92 20.11 -14.89 13.64
C SER A 92 18.87 -15.53 13.01
N SER A 93 19.04 -16.34 11.97
CA SER A 93 17.92 -17.06 11.34
C SER A 93 17.19 -18.01 12.30
N THR A 94 17.90 -18.50 13.33
CA THR A 94 17.35 -19.28 14.45
C THR A 94 16.49 -18.41 15.37
N ASP A 95 16.95 -17.20 15.72
CA ASP A 95 16.19 -16.26 16.55
C ASP A 95 14.97 -15.71 15.83
N TRP A 96 15.08 -15.40 14.53
CA TRP A 96 13.92 -15.05 13.72
C TRP A 96 12.90 -16.20 13.65
N LYS A 97 13.36 -17.45 13.58
CA LYS A 97 12.46 -18.62 13.66
C LYS A 97 11.84 -18.78 15.06
N ARG A 98 12.58 -18.50 16.13
CA ARG A 98 12.10 -18.48 17.53
C ARG A 98 11.02 -17.43 17.73
N LEU A 99 11.29 -16.17 17.37
CA LEU A 99 10.35 -15.05 17.44
C LEU A 99 9.04 -15.37 16.71
N ARG A 100 9.09 -15.72 15.42
CA ARG A 100 7.89 -16.00 14.63
C ARG A 100 7.04 -17.14 15.21
N GLN A 101 7.68 -18.20 15.75
CA GLN A 101 6.95 -19.29 16.41
C GLN A 101 6.36 -18.86 17.76
N GLN A 102 7.03 -17.99 18.51
CA GLN A 102 6.50 -17.43 19.75
C GLN A 102 5.27 -16.55 19.47
N THR A 103 5.37 -15.58 18.56
CA THR A 103 4.27 -14.70 18.15
C THR A 103 3.04 -15.50 17.70
N ALA A 104 3.21 -16.48 16.79
CA ALA A 104 2.11 -17.30 16.30
C ALA A 104 1.44 -18.17 17.38
N ARG A 105 2.22 -18.70 18.34
CA ARG A 105 1.70 -19.47 19.48
C ARG A 105 0.96 -18.59 20.48
N SER A 106 1.52 -17.44 20.84
CA SER A 106 0.90 -16.48 21.76
C SER A 106 -0.43 -15.94 21.23
N ALA A 107 -0.57 -15.81 19.91
CA ALA A 107 -1.82 -15.46 19.24
C ALA A 107 -2.81 -16.63 19.04
N GLY A 108 -2.54 -17.82 19.59
CA GLY A 108 -3.40 -19.00 19.41
C GLY A 108 -3.57 -19.44 17.94
N TRP A 109 -2.62 -19.08 17.07
CA TRP A 109 -2.69 -19.26 15.61
C TRP A 109 -3.89 -18.57 14.93
N LYS A 110 -4.40 -17.48 15.51
CA LYS A 110 -5.41 -16.58 14.90
C LYS A 110 -4.82 -15.18 14.65
N CYS A 111 -5.35 -14.46 13.67
CA CYS A 111 -4.99 -13.06 13.43
C CYS A 111 -5.36 -12.20 14.64
N GLN A 112 -4.40 -11.49 15.23
CA GLN A 112 -4.63 -10.61 16.38
C GLN A 112 -5.46 -9.36 16.04
N ILE A 113 -5.60 -9.03 14.74
CA ILE A 113 -6.46 -7.95 14.26
C ILE A 113 -7.88 -8.47 14.00
N CYS A 114 -8.06 -9.38 13.04
CA CYS A 114 -9.40 -9.79 12.54
C CYS A 114 -9.90 -11.15 13.04
N GLY A 115 -9.10 -11.93 13.78
CA GLY A 115 -9.43 -13.28 14.25
C GLY A 115 -9.28 -14.40 13.21
N GLY A 116 -9.33 -14.09 11.91
CA GLY A 116 -9.23 -15.08 10.83
C GLY A 116 -7.87 -15.79 10.70
N LYS A 117 -7.81 -16.81 9.85
CA LYS A 117 -6.61 -17.62 9.55
C LYS A 117 -6.29 -17.65 8.05
N GLY A 118 -5.01 -17.89 7.74
CA GLY A 118 -4.53 -18.15 6.39
C GLY A 118 -4.56 -19.62 5.97
N PRO A 119 -4.39 -19.90 4.66
CA PRO A 119 -4.53 -21.24 4.07
C PRO A 119 -3.39 -22.20 4.36
N ARG A 120 -2.20 -21.83 3.90
CA ARG A 120 -1.00 -22.66 3.92
C ARG A 120 -0.22 -22.49 5.24
N TRP A 121 -0.54 -21.42 5.97
CA TRP A 121 -0.09 -21.08 7.30
C TRP A 121 -1.20 -20.25 7.97
N PRO A 122 -1.58 -20.52 9.23
CA PRO A 122 -2.67 -19.80 9.88
C PRO A 122 -2.39 -18.31 10.06
N VAL A 123 -1.13 -17.95 10.32
CA VAL A 123 -0.70 -16.56 10.55
C VAL A 123 0.72 -16.33 10.04
N GLU A 124 0.97 -15.09 9.65
CA GLU A 124 2.26 -14.49 9.34
C GLU A 124 2.69 -13.59 10.50
N CYS A 125 3.99 -13.30 10.61
CA CYS A 125 4.55 -12.53 11.72
C CYS A 125 5.04 -11.18 11.20
N HIS A 126 4.29 -10.14 11.51
CA HIS A 126 4.51 -8.76 11.08
C HIS A 126 5.24 -7.96 12.16
N GLU A 127 6.03 -6.98 11.75
CA GLU A 127 6.79 -6.08 12.63
C GLU A 127 5.94 -4.85 13.00
N ILE A 128 5.86 -4.47 14.28
CA ILE A 128 5.07 -3.30 14.69
C ILE A 128 6.00 -2.09 14.79
N TRP A 129 5.95 -1.20 13.80
CA TRP A 129 6.79 0.00 13.76
C TRP A 129 6.07 1.24 14.30
N HIS A 130 6.73 1.96 15.19
CA HIS A 130 6.40 3.34 15.55
C HIS A 130 7.30 4.29 14.75
N TYR A 131 6.77 5.45 14.36
CA TYR A 131 7.47 6.47 13.60
C TYR A 131 7.30 7.81 14.31
N ASP A 132 8.39 8.36 14.83
CA ASP A 132 8.50 9.73 15.33
C ASP A 132 8.96 10.62 14.16
N ASP A 133 8.03 11.35 13.55
CA ASP A 133 8.28 12.20 12.38
C ASP A 133 9.15 13.43 12.71
N ASP A 134 9.06 13.96 13.94
CA ASP A 134 9.84 15.13 14.39
C ASP A 134 11.32 14.77 14.60
N ARG A 135 11.59 13.56 15.11
CA ARG A 135 12.96 13.03 15.32
C ARG A 135 13.47 12.18 14.17
N GLN A 136 12.62 11.87 13.20
CA GLN A 136 12.89 10.94 12.10
C GLN A 136 13.38 9.59 12.64
N CYS A 137 12.70 9.04 13.65
CA CYS A 137 13.06 7.78 14.31
C CYS A 137 12.01 6.69 14.09
N GLN A 138 12.46 5.54 13.58
CA GLN A 138 11.66 4.33 13.38
C GLN A 138 12.00 3.34 14.50
N THR A 139 11.06 3.14 15.43
CA THR A 139 11.23 2.26 16.59
C THR A 139 10.44 0.96 16.40
N LEU A 140 11.10 -0.19 16.51
CA LEU A 140 10.43 -1.47 16.62
C LEU A 140 9.77 -1.57 18.01
N THR A 141 8.45 -1.77 18.04
CA THR A 141 7.68 -1.84 19.30
C THR A 141 7.13 -3.23 19.61
N GLY A 142 7.15 -4.14 18.64
CA GLY A 142 6.64 -5.50 18.82
C GLY A 142 6.62 -6.34 17.56
N LEU A 143 6.05 -7.54 17.70
CA LEU A 143 5.67 -8.42 16.60
C LEU A 143 4.19 -8.81 16.77
N ILE A 144 3.46 -8.95 15.66
CA ILE A 144 2.04 -9.30 15.66
C ILE A 144 1.75 -10.45 14.68
N ALA A 145 0.88 -11.38 15.08
CA ALA A 145 0.39 -12.46 14.22
C ALA A 145 -0.81 -11.97 13.40
N LEU A 146 -0.68 -12.00 12.07
CA LEU A 146 -1.71 -11.57 11.13
C LEU A 146 -2.13 -12.72 10.21
N CYS A 147 -3.40 -12.76 9.78
CA CYS A 147 -3.74 -13.61 8.62
C CYS A 147 -3.18 -12.96 7.33
N PRO A 148 -2.97 -13.74 6.25
CA PRO A 148 -2.36 -13.22 5.03
C PRO A 148 -3.08 -12.02 4.41
N SER A 149 -4.42 -11.97 4.43
CA SER A 149 -5.15 -10.81 3.90
C SER A 149 -4.95 -9.54 4.76
N CYS A 150 -4.76 -9.66 6.08
CA CYS A 150 -4.37 -8.51 6.94
C CYS A 150 -2.92 -8.06 6.72
N HIS A 151 -2.00 -9.00 6.46
CA HIS A 151 -0.59 -8.73 6.21
C HIS A 151 -0.35 -8.17 4.78
N GLU A 152 -1.12 -8.62 3.80
CA GLU A 152 -1.22 -8.02 2.46
C GLU A 152 -1.70 -6.56 2.58
N VAL A 153 -2.73 -6.26 3.39
CA VAL A 153 -3.15 -4.88 3.67
C VAL A 153 -2.06 -4.02 4.32
N LYS A 154 -1.30 -4.57 5.29
CA LYS A 154 -0.14 -3.87 5.87
C LYS A 154 0.84 -3.43 4.77
N HIS A 155 1.09 -4.30 3.79
CA HIS A 155 1.99 -4.04 2.67
C HIS A 155 1.29 -3.60 1.38
N MET A 156 0.24 -2.76 1.48
CA MET A 156 -0.60 -2.30 0.35
C MET A 156 0.18 -1.90 -0.92
N GLY A 157 1.33 -1.21 -0.80
CA GLY A 157 2.16 -0.82 -1.94
C GLY A 157 2.81 -2.00 -2.69
N PHE A 158 3.06 -3.12 -2.02
CA PHE A 158 3.48 -4.37 -2.66
C PHE A 158 2.30 -5.12 -3.27
N SER A 159 1.12 -5.06 -2.64
CA SER A 159 -0.12 -5.63 -3.16
C SER A 159 -0.54 -4.97 -4.47
N GLU A 160 -0.39 -3.65 -4.58
CA GLU A 160 -0.59 -2.89 -5.82
C GLU A 160 0.35 -3.37 -6.94
N LEU A 161 1.64 -3.52 -6.66
CA LEU A 161 2.64 -4.07 -7.59
C LEU A 161 2.39 -5.53 -8.00
N ARG A 162 1.49 -6.25 -7.31
CA ARG A 162 1.04 -7.62 -7.63
C ARG A 162 -0.35 -7.69 -8.26
N GLY A 163 -1.05 -6.57 -8.44
CA GLY A 163 -2.45 -6.56 -8.90
C GLY A 163 -3.45 -7.10 -7.86
N LYS A 164 -3.12 -6.95 -6.57
CA LYS A 164 -3.94 -7.39 -5.42
C LYS A 164 -4.55 -6.23 -4.61
N LYS A 165 -4.46 -4.99 -5.11
CA LYS A 165 -4.99 -3.78 -4.43
C LYS A 165 -6.49 -3.88 -4.18
N ASP A 166 -7.28 -4.27 -5.18
CA ASP A 166 -8.75 -4.38 -5.07
C ASP A 166 -9.18 -5.28 -3.90
N GLU A 167 -8.68 -6.52 -3.82
CA GLU A 167 -9.03 -7.42 -2.70
C GLU A 167 -8.44 -6.98 -1.35
N ALA A 168 -7.29 -6.30 -1.34
CA ALA A 168 -6.70 -5.77 -0.11
C ALA A 168 -7.52 -4.59 0.43
N VAL A 169 -7.92 -3.62 -0.40
CA VAL A 169 -8.76 -2.49 0.02
C VAL A 169 -10.14 -2.97 0.48
N ALA A 170 -10.72 -3.97 -0.18
CA ALA A 170 -11.95 -4.61 0.31
C ALA A 170 -11.76 -5.33 1.66
N HIS A 171 -10.62 -5.97 1.91
CA HIS A 171 -10.33 -6.57 3.21
C HIS A 171 -10.14 -5.51 4.32
N LEU A 172 -9.44 -4.42 4.00
CA LEU A 172 -9.29 -3.24 4.88
C LEU A 172 -10.66 -2.66 5.27
N ALA A 173 -11.52 -2.41 4.27
CA ALA A 173 -12.88 -1.93 4.47
C ALA A 173 -13.65 -2.81 5.46
N LEU A 174 -13.66 -4.13 5.23
CA LEU A 174 -14.45 -5.06 6.04
C LEU A 174 -13.92 -5.27 7.47
N VAL A 175 -12.60 -5.19 7.69
CA VAL A 175 -12.06 -5.31 9.05
C VAL A 175 -12.34 -4.04 9.88
N ASN A 176 -12.44 -2.88 9.24
CA ASN A 176 -12.76 -1.61 9.89
C ASN A 176 -14.26 -1.27 9.92
N GLY A 177 -15.09 -1.90 9.08
CA GLY A 177 -16.51 -1.58 8.94
C GLY A 177 -16.80 -0.42 7.99
N TRP A 178 -15.83 0.00 7.18
CA TRP A 178 -15.95 1.10 6.22
C TRP A 178 -16.62 0.67 4.92
N SER A 179 -17.11 1.65 4.15
CA SER A 179 -17.43 1.43 2.74
C SER A 179 -16.17 1.33 1.89
N LEU A 180 -16.32 0.89 0.65
CA LEU A 180 -15.20 0.76 -0.28
C LEU A 180 -14.57 2.11 -0.62
N GLN A 181 -15.36 3.19 -0.70
CA GLN A 181 -14.83 4.53 -0.97
C GLN A 181 -13.98 5.04 0.19
N GLY A 182 -14.49 5.01 1.42
CA GLY A 182 -13.72 5.44 2.60
C GLY A 182 -12.43 4.64 2.79
N ALA A 183 -12.42 3.35 2.41
CA ALA A 183 -11.22 2.54 2.41
C ALA A 183 -10.21 2.93 1.30
N PHE A 184 -10.65 3.41 0.14
CA PHE A 184 -9.76 4.02 -0.87
C PHE A 184 -9.23 5.38 -0.42
N ASP A 185 -10.07 6.22 0.20
CA ASP A 185 -9.68 7.53 0.72
C ASP A 185 -8.55 7.39 1.76
N TYR A 186 -8.71 6.47 2.72
CA TYR A 186 -7.66 6.12 3.69
C TYR A 186 -6.39 5.53 3.04
N VAL A 187 -6.50 4.80 1.93
CA VAL A 187 -5.32 4.32 1.18
C VAL A 187 -4.54 5.49 0.63
N ASP A 188 -5.18 6.46 -0.01
CA ASP A 188 -4.50 7.61 -0.58
C ASP A 188 -3.87 8.50 0.52
N GLU A 189 -4.53 8.69 1.67
CA GLU A 189 -3.93 9.31 2.87
C GLU A 189 -2.66 8.57 3.34
N ALA A 190 -2.71 7.24 3.46
CA ALA A 190 -1.56 6.43 3.88
C ALA A 190 -0.40 6.52 2.87
N PHE A 191 -0.71 6.64 1.58
CA PHE A 191 0.29 6.89 0.53
C PHE A 191 0.85 8.32 0.57
N ASP A 192 0.10 9.35 0.99
CA ASP A 192 0.65 10.70 1.20
C ASP A 192 1.60 10.77 2.40
N VAL A 193 1.24 10.15 3.53
CA VAL A 193 2.16 10.02 4.67
C VAL A 193 3.45 9.31 4.25
N TRP A 194 3.35 8.23 3.45
CA TRP A 194 4.52 7.55 2.91
C TRP A 194 5.33 8.41 1.92
N ARG A 195 4.67 9.21 1.07
CA ARG A 195 5.32 10.14 0.14
C ARG A 195 6.16 11.19 0.88
N GLU A 196 5.68 11.68 2.02
CA GLU A 196 6.39 12.65 2.85
C GLU A 196 7.53 11.98 3.63
N ARG A 197 7.25 10.91 4.39
CA ARG A 197 8.27 10.18 5.18
C ARG A 197 9.45 9.69 4.33
N SER A 198 9.20 9.32 3.07
CA SER A 198 10.21 8.85 2.13
C SER A 198 11.15 9.95 1.57
N ARG A 199 11.04 11.21 2.03
CA ARG A 199 11.98 12.29 1.71
C ARG A 199 13.14 12.41 2.71
N TYR A 200 12.99 11.84 3.89
CA TYR A 200 13.92 11.99 5.01
C TYR A 200 14.74 10.72 5.21
N ALA A 201 15.96 10.86 5.74
CA ALA A 201 16.69 9.73 6.31
C ALA A 201 16.16 9.46 7.73
N TRP A 202 16.10 8.19 8.13
CA TRP A 202 15.54 7.78 9.41
C TRP A 202 16.58 7.08 10.29
N GLN A 203 16.46 7.25 11.60
CA GLN A 203 17.22 6.51 12.60
C GLN A 203 16.45 5.25 12.99
N LEU A 204 17.11 4.10 12.97
CA LEU A 204 16.51 2.82 13.36
C LEU A 204 16.77 2.54 14.85
N ASP A 205 15.71 2.31 15.63
CA ASP A 205 15.83 1.62 16.92
C ASP A 205 15.10 0.29 16.93
N ILE A 206 15.86 -0.76 17.27
CA ILE A 206 15.42 -2.15 17.41
C ILE A 206 15.68 -2.69 18.83
N SER A 207 15.85 -1.80 19.81
CA SER A 207 16.10 -2.12 21.23
C SER A 207 15.08 -3.09 21.84
N TRP A 208 13.85 -3.10 21.32
CA TRP A 208 12.83 -4.08 21.69
C TRP A 208 13.30 -5.54 21.59
N LEU A 209 14.20 -5.88 20.65
CA LEU A 209 14.74 -7.24 20.50
C LEU A 209 15.51 -7.72 21.74
N GLU A 210 16.15 -6.79 22.45
CA GLU A 210 16.90 -7.06 23.68
C GLU A 210 15.94 -7.52 24.80
N THR A 211 14.71 -6.98 24.82
CA THR A 211 13.63 -7.43 25.73
C THR A 211 13.18 -8.88 25.45
N GLN A 212 13.39 -9.38 24.22
CA GLN A 212 13.09 -10.76 23.82
C GLN A 212 14.28 -11.72 24.04
N GLY A 213 15.33 -11.25 24.72
CA GLY A 213 16.55 -12.02 24.95
C GLY A 213 17.32 -12.28 23.66
N ILE A 214 17.32 -11.32 22.72
CA ILE A 214 18.17 -11.33 21.53
C ILE A 214 19.21 -10.24 21.72
N LYS A 215 20.49 -10.61 21.74
CA LYS A 215 21.58 -9.63 21.67
C LYS A 215 21.73 -9.18 20.23
N ARG A 216 21.95 -7.86 20.01
CA ARG A 216 22.43 -7.35 18.73
C ARG A 216 23.76 -8.05 18.38
N GLN A 217 24.05 -8.20 17.10
CA GLN A 217 25.42 -8.45 16.65
C GLN A 217 26.06 -7.08 16.50
N ASP A 218 27.10 -6.80 17.29
CA ASP A 218 27.88 -5.57 17.15
C ASP A 218 28.62 -5.58 15.80
N GLU A 219 28.65 -4.44 15.08
CA GLU A 219 29.27 -4.34 13.75
C GLU A 219 30.81 -4.53 13.77
N THR A 220 31.42 -4.60 14.95
CA THR A 220 32.85 -4.78 15.20
C THR A 220 33.36 -6.21 14.93
N ALA A 221 32.91 -6.82 13.83
CA ALA A 221 33.32 -8.16 13.38
C ALA A 221 33.44 -8.27 11.84
N ALA A 222 33.46 -7.14 11.11
CA ALA A 222 33.43 -7.11 9.63
C ALA A 222 34.66 -6.44 8.96
N GLU A 223 35.74 -6.13 9.69
CA GLU A 223 37.04 -5.84 9.06
C GLU A 223 37.64 -7.14 8.50
N GLY A 224 37.33 -7.50 7.25
CA GLY A 224 37.68 -8.84 6.74
C GLY A 224 37.72 -9.09 5.23
N SER A 225 37.18 -8.22 4.36
CA SER A 225 37.35 -8.39 2.90
C SER A 225 37.05 -7.11 2.11
N ASN A 226 38.10 -6.56 1.48
CA ASN A 226 37.97 -5.38 0.63
C ASN A 226 37.29 -5.71 -0.72
N ILE A 227 36.28 -4.93 -1.09
CA ILE A 227 35.90 -4.67 -2.48
C ILE A 227 36.10 -3.16 -2.72
N PRO A 228 36.79 -2.72 -3.79
CA PRO A 228 37.16 -1.31 -3.93
C PRO A 228 35.97 -0.36 -4.07
N ALA A 229 36.11 0.83 -3.47
CA ALA A 229 35.18 1.95 -3.62
C ALA A 229 35.43 2.72 -4.92
N ASP A 230 35.10 2.10 -6.07
CA ASP A 230 35.22 2.71 -7.40
C ASP A 230 33.90 2.65 -8.18
N ASN A 231 32.94 3.53 -7.83
CA ASN A 231 32.00 4.09 -8.81
C ASN A 231 31.35 5.40 -8.31
N GLN A 232 32.15 6.44 -8.04
CA GLN A 232 31.62 7.80 -7.99
C GLN A 232 31.28 8.27 -9.41
N LEU A 233 30.10 7.88 -9.91
CA LEU A 233 29.62 8.34 -11.21
C LEU A 233 28.87 9.67 -11.05
N SER A 234 29.59 10.77 -11.29
CA SER A 234 29.04 12.12 -11.29
C SER A 234 27.85 12.24 -12.25
N LEU A 235 26.68 12.58 -11.71
CA LEU A 235 25.51 12.97 -12.50
C LEU A 235 25.47 14.50 -12.60
N GLU A 236 26.30 15.04 -13.49
CA GLU A 236 26.27 16.46 -13.85
C GLU A 236 24.97 16.79 -14.59
N LEU A 237 24.29 17.85 -14.15
CA LEU A 237 23.00 18.29 -14.66
C LEU A 237 23.16 19.19 -15.89
N GLU A 238 23.57 18.62 -17.02
CA GLU A 238 23.49 19.32 -18.31
C GLU A 238 22.06 19.34 -18.85
N VAL A 239 21.30 20.36 -18.44
CA VAL A 239 20.08 20.78 -19.13
C VAL A 239 20.43 21.87 -20.15
N PRO A 240 20.45 21.59 -21.47
CA PRO A 240 20.72 22.62 -22.46
C PRO A 240 19.59 23.66 -22.47
N PRO A 241 19.90 24.98 -22.47
CA PRO A 241 18.88 26.01 -22.47
C PRO A 241 18.19 26.07 -23.84
N VAL A 242 16.87 25.80 -23.86
CA VAL A 242 16.05 26.10 -25.03
C VAL A 242 15.87 27.62 -25.11
N VAL A 243 16.63 28.25 -26.01
CA VAL A 243 16.65 29.70 -26.21
C VAL A 243 15.29 30.18 -26.71
N VAL A 244 14.77 31.25 -26.11
CA VAL A 244 13.61 31.99 -26.61
C VAL A 244 14.09 32.93 -27.72
N GLU A 245 13.99 32.51 -28.98
CA GLU A 245 14.34 33.37 -30.10
C GLU A 245 13.12 34.18 -30.59
N SER A 246 13.12 35.46 -30.24
CA SER A 246 12.12 36.43 -30.70
C SER A 246 12.48 36.95 -32.09
N THR A 247 11.56 36.86 -33.04
CA THR A 247 11.67 37.48 -34.37
C THR A 247 10.44 38.33 -34.66
N ALA A 248 10.65 39.45 -35.36
CA ALA A 248 9.71 40.57 -35.34
C ALA A 248 8.73 40.62 -36.53
N VAL A 249 7.52 41.11 -36.20
CA VAL A 249 6.59 41.95 -36.98
C VAL A 249 7.03 42.37 -38.39
N PRO A 250 6.10 42.27 -39.36
CA PRO A 250 5.80 43.41 -40.23
C PRO A 250 4.36 43.94 -40.08
N THR A 251 4.22 45.26 -40.20
CA THR A 251 2.97 46.03 -40.41
C THR A 251 2.34 45.69 -41.78
N VAL A 252 1.09 46.04 -42.15
CA VAL A 252 0.09 46.98 -41.59
C VAL A 252 -1.27 46.24 -41.37
N VAL A 253 -2.51 46.77 -41.28
CA VAL A 253 -3.19 48.02 -41.70
C VAL A 253 -4.26 48.44 -40.68
N GLU A 254 -4.71 49.70 -40.72
CA GLU A 254 -5.82 50.26 -39.93
C GLU A 254 -7.21 49.88 -40.49
N GLN A 255 -8.26 49.85 -39.64
CA GLN A 255 -9.40 50.79 -39.76
C GLN A 255 -10.35 50.73 -38.55
N GLU A 256 -11.19 51.77 -38.41
CA GLU A 256 -12.03 52.08 -37.23
C GLU A 256 -13.45 51.47 -37.33
N SER A 257 -14.15 51.27 -36.20
CA SER A 257 -15.40 52.01 -35.87
C SER A 257 -16.26 51.40 -34.73
N THR A 258 -16.52 52.24 -33.71
CA THR A 258 -17.77 52.44 -32.92
C THR A 258 -18.74 51.29 -32.50
N SER A 259 -19.20 51.42 -31.25
CA SER A 259 -20.61 51.27 -30.77
C SER A 259 -21.01 50.04 -29.93
N ASP A 260 -21.55 50.32 -28.74
CA ASP A 260 -22.54 49.63 -27.87
C ASP A 260 -23.02 48.20 -28.26
N ASN A 261 -23.16 47.22 -27.34
CA ASN A 261 -24.21 47.23 -26.30
C ASN A 261 -24.02 46.11 -25.21
N VAL A 262 -24.98 46.00 -24.29
CA VAL A 262 -25.02 45.16 -23.08
C VAL A 262 -24.93 43.63 -23.29
N GLY A 263 -23.85 43.04 -22.76
CA GLY A 263 -23.84 42.01 -21.71
C GLY A 263 -24.61 40.67 -21.83
N GLN A 264 -23.89 39.56 -21.59
CA GLN A 264 -24.37 38.49 -20.70
C GLN A 264 -23.20 37.65 -20.13
N ILE A 265 -23.36 37.08 -18.94
CA ILE A 265 -22.39 36.14 -18.34
C ILE A 265 -22.77 34.71 -18.74
N GLN A 266 -21.85 33.95 -19.31
CA GLN A 266 -21.95 32.49 -19.48
C GLN A 266 -20.70 31.79 -18.96
N LYS A 267 -20.82 30.47 -18.75
CA LYS A 267 -19.86 29.64 -18.02
C LYS A 267 -18.80 29.04 -18.93
N ASP A 268 -17.55 29.04 -18.49
CA ASP A 268 -16.46 28.33 -19.15
C ASP A 268 -16.58 26.80 -19.05
N ASN A 269 -15.98 26.12 -20.04
CA ASN A 269 -15.92 24.66 -20.15
C ASN A 269 -14.85 24.04 -19.23
N PRO A 270 -14.96 22.73 -18.90
CA PRO A 270 -13.97 22.04 -18.07
C PRO A 270 -12.61 21.90 -18.78
N VAL A 271 -11.52 22.17 -18.03
CA VAL A 271 -10.15 22.06 -18.53
C VAL A 271 -9.64 20.62 -18.44
N SER A 272 -9.36 20.00 -19.59
CA SER A 272 -8.69 18.70 -19.68
C SER A 272 -7.28 18.74 -19.11
N ARG A 273 -7.01 18.01 -18.02
CA ARG A 273 -5.64 17.78 -17.52
C ARG A 273 -5.01 16.57 -18.22
N SER A 274 -3.80 16.73 -18.74
CA SER A 274 -3.10 15.70 -19.52
C SER A 274 -2.33 14.70 -18.65
N SER A 275 -2.36 13.43 -19.04
CA SER A 275 -1.83 12.28 -18.30
C SER A 275 -0.37 11.95 -18.67
N SER A 276 0.58 12.82 -18.31
CA SER A 276 2.02 12.59 -18.56
C SER A 276 2.83 12.06 -17.37
N VAL A 277 2.41 12.38 -16.13
CA VAL A 277 3.20 12.12 -14.89
C VAL A 277 3.36 10.61 -14.58
N GLY A 278 2.41 9.77 -14.99
CA GLY A 278 2.44 8.33 -14.68
C GLY A 278 3.57 7.53 -15.35
N SER A 279 4.12 8.02 -16.48
CA SER A 279 5.11 7.28 -17.27
C SER A 279 6.50 7.26 -16.62
N THR A 280 6.96 8.41 -16.08
CA THR A 280 8.26 8.53 -15.42
C THR A 280 8.29 7.84 -14.05
N PHE A 281 7.18 7.90 -13.30
CA PHE A 281 6.96 7.14 -12.07
C PHE A 281 7.23 5.64 -12.28
N TRP A 282 6.66 5.05 -13.33
CA TRP A 282 6.80 3.62 -13.63
C TRP A 282 8.25 3.21 -13.88
N SER A 283 9.07 4.03 -14.56
CA SER A 283 10.47 3.68 -14.85
C SER A 283 11.37 3.71 -13.61
N VAL A 284 11.18 4.68 -12.70
CA VAL A 284 12.00 4.78 -11.47
C VAL A 284 11.62 3.69 -10.48
N CYS A 285 10.31 3.49 -10.24
CA CYS A 285 9.82 2.42 -9.38
C CYS A 285 10.26 1.05 -9.92
N LEU A 286 10.11 0.76 -11.21
CA LEU A 286 10.49 -0.52 -11.78
C LEU A 286 12.00 -0.79 -11.70
N ARG A 287 12.87 0.21 -11.90
CA ARG A 287 14.34 0.01 -11.81
C ARG A 287 14.79 -0.31 -10.39
N VAL A 288 14.37 0.48 -9.40
CA VAL A 288 14.70 0.21 -7.99
C VAL A 288 14.07 -1.12 -7.55
N PHE A 289 12.83 -1.37 -7.95
CA PHE A 289 12.13 -2.61 -7.60
C PHE A 289 12.66 -3.84 -8.33
N CYS A 290 13.36 -3.73 -9.47
CA CYS A 290 14.09 -4.84 -10.08
C CYS A 290 15.27 -5.31 -9.22
N GLN A 291 15.97 -4.39 -8.55
CA GLN A 291 16.96 -4.71 -7.53
C GLN A 291 16.30 -5.44 -6.35
N VAL A 292 15.21 -4.87 -5.83
CA VAL A 292 14.43 -5.44 -4.70
C VAL A 292 13.81 -6.79 -5.07
N LYS A 293 13.39 -7.04 -6.32
CA LYS A 293 12.78 -8.31 -6.78
C LYS A 293 13.68 -9.52 -6.56
N LYS A 294 15.01 -9.33 -6.60
CA LYS A 294 15.99 -10.39 -6.33
C LYS A 294 16.02 -10.76 -4.85
N VAL A 295 15.90 -9.77 -3.98
CA VAL A 295 15.86 -9.91 -2.51
C VAL A 295 14.49 -10.44 -2.04
N ILE A 296 13.39 -9.92 -2.59
CA ILE A 296 12.02 -10.33 -2.29
C ILE A 296 11.80 -11.83 -2.58
N ARG A 297 12.43 -12.38 -3.62
CA ARG A 297 12.33 -13.83 -3.91
C ARG A 297 13.00 -14.73 -2.85
N GLU A 298 13.72 -14.15 -1.89
CA GLU A 298 14.35 -14.83 -0.74
C GLU A 298 13.75 -14.36 0.62
N GLN A 299 12.68 -13.54 0.56
CA GLN A 299 11.96 -12.97 1.70
C GLN A 299 10.50 -13.45 1.86
N TRP A 300 9.98 -14.24 0.91
CA TRP A 300 8.61 -14.79 0.90
C TRP A 300 8.64 -16.33 0.89
#